data_AF-A0A8T6W648-F1
#
_entry.id   AF-A0A8T6W648-F1
#
_cell.length_a   1.000
_cell.length_b   1.000
_cell.length_c   1.000
_cell.angle_alpha   90.00
_cell.angle_beta   90.00
_cell.angle_gamma   90.00
#
_symmetry.space_group_name_H-M   'P 1'
#
loop_
_entity.id
_entity.type
_entity.pdbx_description
1 polymer ?
#
loop_
_entity_poly.entity_id
_entity_poly.type
_entity_poly.pdbx_seq_one_letter_code
_entity_poly.pdbx_strand_id
1 'polypeptide(L)'
;LDNFFTIKEILDSYDPMVMRFFLVHTHYRSPIDFSDANLDEARQAYERLATFRIGLERYSAFADEEVEGMEEQVEANRLSFGRAMDDDFNTRLAVTQLFEMVRIGNQV
;
A
#
# COMPACT_ATOMS: atom_id res chain seq x y z
N LEU A 1 -27.09 -11.48 -17.28
CA LEU A 1 -26.18 -10.86 -16.28
C LEU A 1 -25.04 -11.84 -16.12
N ASP A 2 -23.96 -11.65 -16.88
CA ASP A 2 -22.83 -12.61 -16.93
C ASP A 2 -21.53 -12.00 -16.35
N ASN A 3 -21.65 -10.85 -15.68
CA ASN A 3 -20.55 -10.08 -15.10
C ASN A 3 -20.82 -9.81 -13.61
N PHE A 4 -21.09 -10.86 -12.84
CA PHE A 4 -21.28 -10.76 -11.40
C PHE A 4 -20.45 -11.85 -10.71
N PHE A 5 -19.70 -11.44 -9.69
CA PHE A 5 -18.89 -12.32 -8.87
C PHE A 5 -19.20 -12.03 -7.40
N THR A 6 -19.33 -13.09 -6.61
CA THR A 6 -19.41 -12.98 -5.16
C THR A 6 -18.02 -12.77 -4.58
N ILE A 7 -17.96 -12.14 -3.40
CA ILE A 7 -16.70 -12.03 -2.65
C ILE A 7 -16.08 -13.41 -2.39
N LYS A 8 -16.90 -14.43 -2.14
CA LYS A 8 -16.41 -15.79 -1.89
C LYS A 8 -15.66 -16.35 -3.11
N GLU A 9 -16.24 -16.23 -4.30
CA GLU A 9 -15.60 -16.70 -5.54
C GLU A 9 -14.27 -15.97 -5.82
N ILE A 10 -14.21 -14.66 -5.55
CA ILE A 10 -12.97 -13.90 -5.72
C ILE A 10 -11.90 -14.36 -4.71
N LEU A 11 -12.28 -14.56 -3.45
CA LEU A 11 -11.36 -14.96 -2.39
C LEU A 11 -10.85 -16.41 -2.54
N ASP A 12 -11.50 -17.24 -3.36
CA ASP A 12 -10.98 -18.55 -3.75
C ASP A 12 -9.73 -18.42 -4.67
N SER A 13 -9.56 -17.27 -5.34
CA SER A 13 -8.47 -17.03 -6.31
C SER A 13 -7.48 -15.93 -5.90
N TYR A 14 -7.88 -15.01 -5.02
CA TYR A 14 -7.07 -13.88 -4.58
C TYR A 14 -7.00 -13.77 -3.06
N ASP A 15 -5.82 -13.45 -2.55
CA ASP A 15 -5.60 -13.20 -1.12
C ASP A 15 -6.49 -12.02 -0.63
N PRO A 16 -7.13 -12.13 0.55
CA PRO A 16 -8.01 -11.07 1.07
C PRO A 16 -7.33 -9.71 1.22
N MET A 17 -6.03 -9.65 1.52
CA MET A 17 -5.29 -8.40 1.64
C MET A 17 -4.98 -7.80 0.28
N VAL A 18 -4.72 -8.62 -0.74
CA VAL A 18 -4.60 -8.15 -2.14
C VAL A 18 -5.94 -7.55 -2.59
N MET A 19 -7.06 -8.23 -2.32
CA MET A 19 -8.38 -7.71 -2.65
C MET A 19 -8.69 -6.40 -1.90
N ARG A 20 -8.36 -6.33 -0.61
CA ARG A 20 -8.48 -5.09 0.18
C ARG A 20 -7.62 -3.98 -0.40
N PHE A 21 -6.37 -4.27 -0.75
CA PHE A 21 -5.45 -3.30 -1.34
C PHE A 21 -5.99 -2.78 -2.67
N PHE A 22 -6.45 -3.67 -3.56
CA PHE A 22 -7.07 -3.31 -4.84
C PHE A 22 -8.20 -2.28 -4.66
N LEU A 23 -9.10 -2.52 -3.70
CA LEU A 23 -10.23 -1.62 -3.42
C LEU A 23 -9.80 -0.24 -2.91
N VAL A 24 -8.77 -0.16 -2.06
CA VAL A 24 -8.31 1.12 -1.48
C VAL A 24 -7.29 1.85 -2.35
N HIS A 25 -6.66 1.16 -3.30
CA HIS A 25 -5.70 1.77 -4.22
C HIS A 25 -6.37 2.67 -5.27
N THR A 26 -7.68 2.49 -5.46
CA THR A 26 -8.53 3.37 -6.26
C THR A 26 -9.29 4.33 -5.33
N HIS A 27 -9.53 5.57 -5.78
CA HIS A 27 -10.33 6.52 -4.99
C HIS A 27 -11.76 5.99 -4.83
N TYR A 28 -12.34 6.06 -3.63
CA TYR A 28 -13.63 5.43 -3.32
C TYR A 28 -14.82 5.95 -4.17
N ARG A 29 -14.71 7.18 -4.69
CA ARG A 29 -15.69 7.79 -5.60
C ARG A 29 -15.48 7.42 -7.08
N SER A 30 -14.39 6.76 -7.42
CA SER A 30 -14.10 6.36 -8.79
C SER A 30 -14.75 5.02 -9.12
N PRO A 31 -15.20 4.81 -10.36
CA PRO A 31 -15.61 3.48 -10.80
C PRO A 31 -14.42 2.52 -10.66
N ILE A 32 -14.68 1.36 -10.10
CA ILE A 32 -13.69 0.29 -9.98
C ILE A 32 -13.80 -0.56 -11.23
N ASP A 33 -12.73 -0.59 -12.01
CA ASP A 33 -12.60 -1.48 -13.16
C ASP A 33 -12.01 -2.82 -12.69
N PHE A 34 -12.88 -3.82 -12.54
CA PHE A 34 -12.49 -5.14 -12.07
C PHE A 34 -12.03 -6.01 -13.24
N SER A 35 -10.77 -6.42 -13.20
CA SER A 35 -10.20 -7.39 -14.14
C SER A 35 -9.06 -8.16 -13.48
N ASP A 36 -8.76 -9.37 -13.97
CA ASP A 36 -7.62 -10.15 -13.49
C ASP A 36 -6.31 -9.38 -13.63
N ALA A 37 -6.14 -8.63 -14.71
CA ALA A 37 -4.96 -7.77 -14.93
C ALA A 37 -4.81 -6.71 -13.82
N ASN A 38 -5.90 -6.00 -13.47
CA ASN A 38 -5.86 -4.98 -12.43
C ASN A 38 -5.63 -5.59 -11.03
N LEU A 39 -6.14 -6.80 -10.78
CA LEU A 39 -5.88 -7.54 -9.53
C LEU A 39 -4.43 -8.03 -9.44
N ASP A 40 -3.86 -8.49 -10.54
CA ASP A 40 -2.45 -8.92 -10.61
C ASP A 40 -1.49 -7.73 -10.38
N GLU A 41 -1.81 -6.56 -10.94
CA GLU A 41 -1.09 -5.32 -10.65
C GLU A 41 -1.19 -4.94 -9.16
N ALA A 42 -2.39 -5.02 -8.59
CA ALA A 42 -2.63 -4.78 -7.17
C ALA A 42 -1.86 -5.78 -6.29
N ARG A 43 -1.78 -7.06 -6.69
CA ARG A 43 -0.98 -8.08 -6.00
C ARG A 43 0.49 -7.68 -5.95
N GLN A 44 1.08 -7.36 -7.10
CA GLN A 44 2.49 -6.97 -7.17
C GLN A 44 2.78 -5.71 -6.34
N ALA A 45 1.88 -4.73 -6.38
CA ALA A 45 1.99 -3.51 -5.58
C ALA A 45 1.90 -3.79 -4.07
N TYR A 46 0.94 -4.62 -3.65
CA TYR A 46 0.79 -5.05 -2.27
C TYR A 46 2.01 -5.84 -1.78
N GLU A 47 2.53 -6.78 -2.58
CA GLU A 47 3.70 -7.60 -2.23
C GLU A 47 4.94 -6.75 -1.96
N ARG A 48 5.15 -5.65 -2.70
CA ARG A 48 6.24 -4.69 -2.42
C ARG A 48 6.10 -4.07 -1.04
N LEU A 49 4.90 -3.61 -0.67
CA LEU A 49 4.63 -3.03 0.65
C LEU A 49 4.77 -4.08 1.76
N ALA A 50 4.26 -5.29 1.54
CA ALA A 50 4.34 -6.39 2.50
C ALA A 50 5.79 -6.83 2.73
N THR A 51 6.59 -6.93 1.66
CA THR A 51 8.02 -7.27 1.73
C THR A 51 8.79 -6.23 2.52
N PHE A 52 8.53 -4.94 2.26
CA PHE A 52 9.14 -3.85 3.02
C PHE A 52 8.79 -3.91 4.50
N ARG A 53 7.52 -4.12 4.85
CA ARG A 53 7.07 -4.27 6.25
C ARG A 53 7.79 -5.42 6.96
N ILE A 54 7.84 -6.60 6.33
CA ILE A 54 8.54 -7.77 6.88
C ILE A 54 10.04 -7.48 7.03
N GLY A 55 10.64 -6.74 6.10
CA GLY A 55 12.00 -6.25 6.20
C GLY A 55 12.20 -5.40 7.45
N LEU A 56 11.38 -4.36 7.64
CA LEU A 56 11.45 -3.49 8.82
C LEU A 56 11.30 -4.26 10.15
N GLU A 57 10.37 -5.22 10.21
CA GLU A 57 10.19 -6.09 11.39
C GLU A 57 11.47 -6.89 11.71
N ARG A 58 12.24 -7.29 10.69
CA ARG A 58 13.53 -7.98 10.88
C ARG A 58 14.66 -7.03 11.24
N TYR A 59 14.75 -5.87 10.59
CA TYR A 59 15.83 -4.90 10.81
C TYR A 59 15.72 -4.16 12.15
N SER A 60 14.50 -3.86 12.61
CA SER A 60 14.27 -3.21 13.92
C SER A 60 14.82 -4.01 15.11
N ALA A 61 15.04 -5.32 14.94
CA ALA A 61 15.66 -6.17 15.96
C ALA A 61 17.20 -5.99 16.05
N PHE A 62 17.83 -5.32 15.09
CA PHE A 62 19.28 -5.19 14.95
C PHE A 62 19.75 -3.74 14.67
N ALA A 63 18.83 -2.77 14.71
CA ALA A 63 19.15 -1.39 14.39
C ALA A 63 19.82 -0.70 15.59
N ASP A 64 21.15 -0.55 15.53
CA ASP A 64 21.96 0.15 16.54
C ASP A 64 22.51 1.51 16.05
N GLU A 65 22.34 1.85 14.77
CA GLU A 65 22.82 3.11 14.18
C GLU A 65 21.67 4.00 13.68
N GLU A 66 21.66 5.26 14.13
CA GLU A 66 20.81 6.29 13.57
C GLU A 66 21.34 6.75 12.21
N VAL A 67 20.44 6.81 11.23
CA VAL A 67 20.74 7.34 9.90
C VAL A 67 20.42 8.83 9.90
N GLU A 68 21.43 9.68 9.71
CA GLU A 68 21.26 11.13 9.70
C GLU A 68 20.21 11.58 8.68
N GLY A 69 19.26 12.42 9.10
CA GLY A 69 18.18 12.96 8.26
C GLY A 69 17.02 12.00 7.98
N MET A 70 17.11 10.73 8.37
CA MET A 70 16.06 9.73 8.15
C MET A 70 14.78 10.05 8.94
N GLU A 71 14.92 10.46 10.20
CA GLU A 71 13.77 10.82 11.05
C GLU A 71 12.95 11.97 10.46
N GLU A 72 13.62 13.01 9.95
CA GLU A 72 12.96 14.14 9.30
C GLU A 72 12.20 13.71 8.03
N GLN A 73 12.81 12.85 7.21
CA GLN A 73 12.16 12.31 6.01
C GLN A 73 10.94 11.44 6.35
N VAL A 74 11.04 10.61 7.38
CA VAL A 74 9.95 9.75 7.86
C VAL A 74 8.80 10.61 8.39
N GLU A 75 9.07 11.64 9.20
CA GLU A 75 8.03 12.54 9.70
C GLU A 75 7.38 13.37 8.59
N ALA A 76 8.17 13.87 7.63
CA ALA A 76 7.64 14.59 6.46
C ALA A 76 6.71 13.69 5.61
N ASN A 77 7.08 12.43 5.41
CA ASN A 77 6.25 11.43 4.74
C ASN A 77 4.97 11.15 5.53
N ARG A 78 5.06 10.97 6.86
CA ARG A 78 3.91 10.73 7.75
C ARG A 78 2.90 11.88 7.69
N LEU A 79 3.37 13.13 7.72
CA LEU A 79 2.51 14.31 7.56
C LEU A 79 1.85 14.36 6.17
N SER A 80 2.58 13.98 5.12
CA SER A 80 2.05 13.93 3.76
C SER A 80 0.99 12.85 3.60
N PHE A 81 1.17 11.69 4.24
CA PHE A 81 0.15 10.65 4.33
C PHE A 81 -1.11 11.16 5.05
N GLY A 82 -0.94 11.82 6.20
CA GLY A 82 -2.05 12.41 6.96
C GLY A 82 -2.86 13.41 6.12
N ARG A 83 -2.18 14.34 5.43
CA ARG A 83 -2.82 15.31 4.53
C ARG A 83 -3.60 14.64 3.39
N ALA A 84 -3.08 13.55 2.83
CA ALA A 84 -3.79 12.79 1.81
C ALA A 84 -5.07 12.14 2.36
N MET A 85 -5.04 11.66 3.61
CA MET A 85 -6.22 11.09 4.26
C MET A 85 -7.24 12.15 4.69
N ASP A 86 -6.79 13.34 5.08
CA ASP A 86 -7.64 14.49 5.40
C ASP A 86 -8.35 15.07 4.16
N ASP A 87 -7.77 14.88 2.97
CA ASP A 87 -8.36 15.22 1.67
C ASP A 87 -9.36 14.14 1.24
N ASP A 88 -10.57 14.16 1.79
CA ASP A 88 -11.68 13.26 1.40
C ASP A 88 -11.29 11.78 1.35
N PHE A 89 -10.48 11.29 2.30
CA PHE A 89 -9.96 9.92 2.28
C PHE A 89 -9.32 9.54 0.93
N ASN A 90 -8.45 10.39 0.40
CA ASN A 90 -7.72 10.13 -0.85
C ASN A 90 -6.68 9.02 -0.66
N THR A 91 -7.16 7.79 -0.54
CA THR A 91 -6.38 6.57 -0.32
C THR A 91 -5.40 6.31 -1.45
N ARG A 92 -5.73 6.73 -2.68
CA ARG A 92 -4.80 6.66 -3.82
C ARG A 92 -3.54 7.47 -3.53
N LEU A 93 -3.69 8.73 -3.10
CA LEU A 93 -2.56 9.57 -2.75
C LEU A 93 -1.85 9.08 -1.48
N ALA A 94 -2.60 8.59 -0.49
CA ALA A 94 -2.03 8.02 0.73
C ALA A 94 -1.16 6.78 0.43
N VAL A 95 -1.59 5.90 -0.47
CA VAL A 95 -0.80 4.73 -0.92
C VAL A 95 0.48 5.17 -1.65
N THR A 96 0.46 6.28 -2.40
CA THR A 96 1.68 6.86 -2.96
C THR A 96 2.70 7.21 -1.87
N GLN A 97 2.24 7.76 -0.73
CA GLN A 97 3.12 8.05 0.40
C GLN A 97 3.69 6.79 1.05
N LEU A 98 2.95 5.67 1.06
CA LEU A 98 3.49 4.39 1.51
C LEU A 98 4.61 3.88 0.61
N PHE A 99 4.50 4.03 -0.71
CA PHE A 99 5.59 3.69 -1.63
C PHE A 99 6.79 4.63 -1.49
N GLU A 100 6.55 5.90 -1.18
CA GLU A 100 7.63 6.83 -0.84
C GLU A 100 8.35 6.44 0.45
N MET A 101 7.63 5.90 1.45
CA MET A 101 8.25 5.33 2.65
C MET A 101 9.13 4.11 2.32
N VAL A 102 8.69 3.23 1.40
CA VAL A 102 9.54 2.14 0.90
C VAL A 102 10.81 2.68 0.27
N ARG A 103 10.71 3.76 -0.52
CA ARG A 103 11.88 4.41 -1.14
C ARG A 103 12.85 4.92 -0.09
N ILE A 104 12.36 5.66 0.91
CA ILE A 104 13.15 6.21 2.02
C ILE A 104 13.84 5.08 2.79
N GLY A 105 13.11 4.02 3.15
CA GLY A 105 13.65 2.89 3.91
C GLY A 105 14.67 2.03 3.15
N ASN A 106 14.61 1.97 1.82
CA ASN A 106 15.58 1.22 1.01
C ASN A 106 16.86 2.03 0.67
N GLN A 107 16.96 3.29 1.11
CA GLN A 107 18.19 4.09 0.94
C GLN A 107 19.24 3.80 2.03
N VAL A 108 18.86 3.01 3.04
CA VAL A 108 19.69 2.57 4.17
C VAL A 108 20.18 1.15 3.92
#